data_AF-A0A3D0G4T4-F1
#
_entry.id   AF-A0A3D0G4T4-F1
#
_cell.length_a   1.000
_cell.length_b   1.000
_cell.length_c   1.000
_cell.angle_alpha   90.00
_cell.angle_beta   90.00
_cell.angle_gamma   90.00
#
_symmetry.space_group_name_H-M   'P 1'
#
loop_
_entity.id
_entity.type
_entity.pdbx_description
1 polymer ?
#
loop_
_entity_poly.entity_id
_entity_poly.type
_entity_poly.pdbx_seq_one_letter_code
_entity_poly.pdbx_strand_id
1 'polypeptide(L)'
;MDRRTFLITTGAACLTAGRAWADRRIVNSPGDGFLNLRTGPGSNFDVIRRMGHGSSVETLEWSGGWVRVRHQSGAIGWAFGKYLARPASSGGYRVYSSGDGYLNLRTGPGTRFDILRRMYNGEQVAILEVSGTWVRVRHESGAVGWCSSKFLRQ
;
A
#
# COMPACT_ATOMS: atom_id res chain seq x y z
N MET A 1 -25.93 -63.19 14.51
CA MET A 1 -24.70 -63.19 15.35
C MET A 1 -23.64 -62.44 14.57
N ASP A 2 -23.37 -61.23 15.03
CA ASP A 2 -23.03 -60.05 14.24
C ASP A 2 -21.63 -60.02 13.65
N ARG A 3 -21.57 -59.49 12.42
CA ARG A 3 -20.34 -59.08 11.75
C ARG A 3 -20.16 -57.58 11.92
N ARG A 4 -19.10 -57.25 12.66
CA ARG A 4 -18.43 -55.95 12.80
C ARG A 4 -18.52 -55.08 11.54
N THR A 5 -18.87 -53.81 11.67
CA THR A 5 -18.40 -52.77 10.74
C THR A 5 -18.24 -51.43 11.46
N PHE A 6 -17.11 -50.80 11.15
CA PHE A 6 -16.50 -49.66 11.79
C PHE A 6 -17.26 -48.34 11.52
N LEU A 7 -17.32 -47.49 12.55
CA LEU A 7 -17.61 -46.07 12.41
C LEU A 7 -16.45 -45.42 11.64
N ILE A 8 -16.71 -44.95 10.42
CA ILE A 8 -15.84 -43.96 9.77
C ILE A 8 -16.60 -42.64 9.79
N THR A 9 -16.25 -41.85 10.80
CA THR A 9 -16.49 -40.42 10.88
C THR A 9 -15.75 -39.73 9.73
N THR A 10 -16.39 -39.53 8.59
CA THR A 10 -15.94 -38.50 7.64
C THR A 10 -16.40 -37.14 8.16
N GLY A 11 -15.63 -36.62 9.11
CA GLY A 11 -15.59 -35.18 9.34
C GLY A 11 -15.06 -34.54 8.07
N ALA A 12 -15.95 -33.93 7.28
CA ALA A 12 -15.54 -32.99 6.25
C ALA A 12 -14.92 -31.80 6.98
N ALA A 13 -13.59 -31.86 7.15
CA ALA A 13 -12.80 -30.75 7.60
C ALA A 13 -13.12 -29.58 6.66
N CYS A 14 -13.76 -28.57 7.24
CA CYS A 14 -13.93 -27.26 6.64
C CYS A 14 -12.55 -26.81 6.16
N LEU A 15 -12.32 -26.87 4.84
CA LEU A 15 -11.25 -26.10 4.24
C LEU A 15 -11.70 -24.65 4.35
N THR A 16 -11.53 -24.07 5.54
CA THR A 16 -11.27 -22.65 5.60
C THR A 16 -10.02 -22.49 4.78
N ALA A 17 -10.18 -22.07 3.52
CA ALA A 17 -9.10 -21.47 2.78
C ALA A 17 -8.64 -20.34 3.68
N GLY A 18 -7.58 -20.60 4.46
CA GLY A 18 -6.93 -19.59 5.26
C GLY A 18 -6.75 -18.43 4.32
N ARG A 19 -7.28 -17.25 4.69
CA ARG A 19 -7.02 -16.00 3.98
C ARG A 19 -5.51 -15.90 3.87
N ALA A 20 -4.96 -16.39 2.77
CA ALA A 20 -3.59 -16.15 2.38
C ALA A 20 -3.52 -14.64 2.34
N TRP A 21 -2.77 -14.09 3.28
CA TRP A 21 -2.62 -12.67 3.57
C TRP A 21 -2.72 -11.88 2.28
N ALA A 22 -3.92 -11.43 1.94
CA ALA A 22 -4.13 -10.67 0.73
C ALA A 22 -3.34 -9.40 0.98
N ASP A 23 -2.20 -9.27 0.31
CA ASP A 23 -1.29 -8.16 0.53
C ASP A 23 -2.02 -6.93 0.05
N ARG A 24 -2.67 -6.27 1.01
CA ARG A 24 -3.45 -5.06 0.78
C ARG A 24 -2.48 -4.04 0.20
N ARG A 25 -2.91 -3.33 -0.82
CA ARG A 25 -2.19 -2.24 -1.48
C ARG A 25 -3.08 -1.02 -1.56
N ILE A 26 -2.44 0.13 -1.71
CA ILE A 26 -3.06 1.43 -1.93
C ILE A 26 -2.64 1.92 -3.30
N VAL A 27 -3.61 2.42 -4.06
CA VAL A 27 -3.37 3.06 -5.35
C VAL A 27 -2.65 4.39 -5.12
N ASN A 28 -1.42 4.50 -5.65
CA ASN A 28 -0.59 5.69 -5.62
C ASN A 28 -0.17 6.06 -7.06
N SER A 29 -1.07 6.74 -7.77
CA SER A 29 -0.81 7.25 -9.12
C SER A 29 -0.45 8.74 -9.04
N PRO A 30 0.83 9.13 -9.21
CA PRO A 30 1.29 10.51 -9.05
C PRO A 30 0.92 11.46 -10.21
N GLY A 31 0.20 10.96 -11.22
CA GLY A 31 -0.28 11.73 -12.39
C GLY A 31 -1.72 12.21 -12.21
N ASP A 32 -2.63 11.78 -13.08
CA ASP A 32 -4.03 12.21 -13.17
C ASP A 32 -4.91 11.87 -11.94
N GLY A 33 -4.32 11.40 -10.84
CA GLY A 33 -5.02 11.05 -9.61
C GLY A 33 -5.78 9.72 -9.66
N PHE A 34 -5.67 8.95 -10.76
CA PHE A 34 -6.30 7.63 -10.88
C PHE A 34 -5.38 6.57 -11.50
N LEU A 35 -5.67 5.31 -11.19
CA LEU A 35 -5.07 4.11 -11.77
C LEU A 35 -6.14 3.30 -12.49
N ASN A 36 -5.87 2.95 -13.75
CA ASN A 36 -6.78 2.12 -14.53
C ASN A 36 -6.72 0.67 -14.07
N LEU A 37 -7.89 0.11 -13.77
CA LEU A 37 -8.13 -1.31 -13.65
C LEU A 37 -8.58 -1.83 -15.01
N ARG A 38 -7.83 -2.76 -15.59
CA ARG A 38 -8.03 -3.25 -16.96
C ARG A 38 -8.43 -4.73 -17.00
N THR A 39 -8.99 -5.17 -18.13
CA THR A 39 -9.38 -6.59 -18.33
C THR A 39 -8.18 -7.54 -18.44
N GLY A 40 -7.00 -7.05 -18.83
CA GLY A 40 -5.78 -7.85 -18.95
C GLY A 40 -4.50 -7.08 -18.59
N PRO A 41 -3.37 -7.79 -18.46
CA PRO A 41 -2.07 -7.20 -18.13
C PRO A 41 -1.49 -6.47 -19.35
N GLY A 42 -1.78 -5.18 -19.48
CA GLY A 42 -1.26 -4.36 -20.58
C GLY A 42 -2.02 -3.06 -20.79
N SER A 43 -1.42 -2.11 -21.51
CA SER A 43 -2.05 -0.83 -21.87
C SER A 43 -3.12 -0.95 -22.96
N ASN A 44 -3.14 -2.07 -23.69
CA ASN A 44 -4.05 -2.30 -24.83
C ASN A 44 -5.38 -2.94 -24.43
N PHE A 45 -5.53 -3.33 -23.16
CA PHE A 45 -6.76 -3.94 -22.65
C PHE A 45 -7.76 -2.89 -22.18
N ASP A 46 -9.06 -3.18 -22.30
CA ASP A 46 -10.14 -2.28 -21.90
C ASP A 46 -10.08 -1.89 -20.43
N VAL A 47 -10.44 -0.63 -20.15
CA VAL A 47 -10.50 -0.10 -18.79
C VAL A 47 -11.86 -0.43 -18.18
N ILE A 48 -11.84 -1.29 -17.16
CA ILE A 48 -13.02 -1.65 -16.35
C ILE A 48 -13.39 -0.48 -15.43
N ARG A 49 -12.38 0.16 -14.83
CA ARG A 49 -12.59 1.22 -13.83
C ARG A 49 -11.36 2.11 -13.67
N ARG A 50 -11.61 3.37 -13.31
CA ARG A 50 -10.60 4.28 -12.75
C ARG A 50 -10.64 4.20 -11.22
N MET A 51 -9.55 3.76 -10.61
CA MET A 51 -9.37 3.72 -9.17
C MET A 51 -8.69 5.00 -8.72
N GLY A 52 -9.33 5.80 -7.89
CA GLY A 52 -8.73 7.04 -7.38
C GLY A 52 -7.51 6.77 -6.49
N HIS A 53 -6.64 7.78 -6.34
CA HIS A 53 -5.56 7.76 -5.36
C HIS A 53 -6.10 7.45 -3.96
N GLY A 54 -5.34 6.67 -3.18
CA GLY A 54 -5.77 6.22 -1.85
C GLY A 54 -6.73 5.02 -1.87
N SER A 55 -7.24 4.62 -3.04
CA SER A 55 -8.12 3.45 -3.14
C SER A 55 -7.41 2.19 -2.68
N SER A 56 -8.09 1.40 -1.85
CA SER A 56 -7.56 0.14 -1.38
C SER A 56 -7.86 -0.99 -2.36
N VAL A 57 -6.83 -1.79 -2.62
CA VAL A 57 -6.93 -2.99 -3.44
C VAL A 57 -6.26 -4.17 -2.75
N GLU A 58 -6.78 -5.36 -2.97
CA GLU A 58 -6.16 -6.61 -2.55
C GLU A 58 -5.39 -7.20 -3.73
N THR A 59 -4.12 -7.53 -3.54
CA THR A 59 -3.35 -8.18 -4.60
C THR A 59 -3.64 -9.68 -4.64
N LEU A 60 -3.94 -10.17 -5.84
CA LEU A 60 -4.27 -11.57 -6.11
C LEU A 60 -3.12 -12.28 -6.83
N GLU A 61 -2.56 -11.66 -7.86
CA GLU A 61 -1.58 -12.30 -8.74
C GLU A 61 -0.70 -11.29 -9.46
N TRP A 62 0.56 -11.64 -9.74
CA TRP A 62 1.49 -10.79 -10.49
C TRP A 62 1.77 -11.39 -11.87
N SER A 63 1.82 -10.53 -12.90
CA SER A 63 2.23 -10.89 -14.26
C SER A 63 3.12 -9.77 -14.81
N GLY A 64 4.44 -9.99 -14.73
CA GLY A 64 5.44 -8.98 -15.05
C GLY A 64 5.25 -7.72 -14.21
N GLY A 65 5.10 -6.57 -14.87
CA GLY A 65 4.84 -5.30 -14.19
C GLY A 65 3.38 -5.08 -13.77
N TRP A 66 2.47 -5.98 -14.11
CA TRP A 66 1.04 -5.87 -13.82
C TRP A 66 0.63 -6.75 -12.65
N VAL A 67 -0.40 -6.34 -11.95
CA VAL A 67 -0.92 -7.02 -10.77
C VAL A 67 -2.42 -7.15 -10.92
N ARG A 68 -2.91 -8.39 -10.83
CA ARG A 68 -4.32 -8.66 -10.71
C ARG A 68 -4.75 -8.29 -9.30
N VAL A 69 -5.68 -7.36 -9.20
CA VAL A 69 -6.15 -6.82 -7.93
C VAL A 69 -7.66 -6.86 -7.83
N ARG A 70 -8.15 -7.00 -6.60
CA ARG A 70 -9.54 -6.78 -6.25
C ARG A 70 -9.69 -5.41 -5.61
N HIS A 71 -10.44 -4.54 -6.27
CA HIS A 71 -10.79 -3.24 -5.73
C HIS A 71 -11.87 -3.37 -4.63
N GLN A 72 -11.88 -2.45 -3.66
CA GLN A 72 -12.88 -2.37 -2.59
C GLN A 72 -14.34 -2.37 -3.08
N SER A 73 -14.60 -1.94 -4.32
CA SER A 73 -15.94 -2.01 -4.93
C SER A 73 -16.34 -3.42 -5.39
N GLY A 74 -15.49 -4.44 -5.18
CA GLY A 74 -15.67 -5.80 -5.67
C GLY A 74 -15.17 -6.06 -7.10
N ALA A 75 -14.76 -5.01 -7.84
CA ALA A 75 -14.25 -5.17 -9.19
C ALA A 75 -12.87 -5.84 -9.19
N ILE A 76 -12.67 -6.81 -10.09
CA ILE A 76 -11.40 -7.55 -10.25
C ILE A 76 -10.83 -7.22 -11.62
N GLY A 77 -9.54 -6.93 -11.68
CA GLY A 77 -8.84 -6.67 -12.94
C GLY A 77 -7.35 -6.45 -12.74
N TRP A 78 -6.66 -6.00 -13.78
CA TRP A 78 -5.22 -5.79 -13.80
C TRP A 78 -4.89 -4.31 -13.65
N ALA A 79 -3.97 -4.01 -12.73
CA ALA A 79 -3.46 -2.68 -12.47
C ALA A 79 -1.93 -2.70 -12.56
N PHE A 80 -1.33 -1.58 -12.95
CA PHE A 80 0.13 -1.53 -13.09
C PHE A 80 0.79 -1.44 -11.71
N GLY A 81 1.61 -2.44 -11.37
CA GLY A 81 2.12 -2.67 -10.01
C GLY A 81 2.99 -1.55 -9.47
N LYS A 82 3.64 -0.77 -10.34
CA LYS A 82 4.45 0.38 -9.92
C LYS A 82 3.64 1.46 -9.20
N TYR A 83 2.33 1.50 -9.40
CA TYR A 83 1.41 2.44 -8.76
C TYR A 83 0.65 1.82 -7.58
N LEU A 84 1.06 0.63 -7.11
CA LEU A 84 0.47 -0.06 -5.97
C LEU A 84 1.42 -0.05 -4.77
N ALA A 85 1.20 0.91 -3.88
CA ALA A 85 1.96 1.04 -2.64
C ALA A 85 1.46 0.06 -1.57
N ARG A 86 2.35 -0.40 -0.70
CA ARG A 86 1.93 -1.10 0.52
C ARG A 86 1.25 -0.08 1.45
N PRO A 87 0.09 -0.40 2.07
CA PRO A 87 -0.44 0.42 3.14
C PRO A 87 0.65 0.54 4.20
N ALA A 88 0.82 1.73 4.75
CA ALA A 88 1.71 1.92 5.89
C ALA A 88 1.30 0.89 6.95
N SER A 89 2.23 0.03 7.34
CA SER A 89 2.04 -0.91 8.44
C SER A 89 1.62 -0.07 9.65
N SER A 90 0.38 -0.28 10.11
CA SER A 90 -0.24 0.28 11.33
C SER A 90 0.66 1.23 12.14
N GLY A 91 0.53 2.53 11.87
CA GLY A 91 1.34 3.59 12.48
C GLY A 91 1.69 4.72 11.49
N GLY A 92 0.83 4.99 10.50
CA GLY A 92 1.08 5.98 9.47
C GLY A 92 1.01 7.37 10.07
N TYR A 93 2.16 8.02 10.21
CA TYR A 93 2.20 9.42 10.59
C TYR A 93 1.85 10.26 9.36
N ARG A 94 1.09 11.33 9.57
CA ARG A 94 0.80 12.37 8.60
C ARG A 94 1.70 13.57 8.84
N VAL A 95 2.06 14.22 7.76
CA VAL A 95 2.78 15.50 7.81
C VAL A 95 1.82 16.59 8.28
N TYR A 96 2.28 17.40 9.23
CA TYR A 96 1.60 18.57 9.76
C TYR A 96 2.60 19.70 10.04
N SER A 97 2.66 20.66 9.13
CA SER A 97 3.47 21.87 9.18
C SER A 97 2.55 23.08 9.25
N SER A 98 2.55 23.77 10.39
CA SER A 98 1.72 24.97 10.64
C SER A 98 2.27 26.25 10.00
N GLY A 99 3.48 26.19 9.43
CA GLY A 99 4.12 27.29 8.71
C GLY A 99 3.79 27.23 7.22
N ASP A 100 4.79 26.87 6.41
CA ASP A 100 4.70 26.89 4.95
C ASP A 100 3.77 25.81 4.33
N GLY A 101 3.14 24.98 5.16
CA GLY A 101 2.24 23.91 4.70
C GLY A 101 2.92 22.66 4.13
N TYR A 102 4.26 22.61 4.18
CA TYR A 102 5.05 21.45 3.75
C TYR A 102 6.20 21.15 4.72
N LEU A 103 6.72 19.93 4.61
CA LEU A 103 7.88 19.39 5.32
C LEU A 103 8.90 18.86 4.32
N ASN A 104 10.16 19.26 4.48
CA ASN A 104 11.22 18.76 3.61
C ASN A 104 11.64 17.34 4.03
N LEU A 105 11.69 16.44 3.06
CA LEU A 105 12.35 15.15 3.12
C LEU A 105 13.79 15.33 2.62
N ARG A 106 14.78 14.99 3.43
CA ARG A 106 16.21 15.25 3.18
C ARG A 106 17.02 13.97 3.08
N THR A 107 18.22 14.06 2.50
CA THR A 107 19.14 12.91 2.37
C THR A 107 19.72 12.43 3.71
N GLY A 108 19.80 13.30 4.72
CA GLY A 108 20.34 12.98 6.04
C GLY A 108 19.67 13.73 7.19
N PRO A 109 19.96 13.35 8.45
CA PRO A 109 19.37 13.94 9.65
C PRO A 109 19.97 15.34 9.91
N GLY A 110 19.33 16.38 9.40
CA GLY A 110 19.75 17.77 9.64
C GLY A 110 19.30 18.75 8.56
N THR A 111 19.33 20.04 8.88
CA THR A 111 18.96 21.12 7.93
C THR A 111 20.01 21.40 6.87
N ARG A 112 21.23 20.89 7.04
CA ARG A 112 22.36 21.04 6.09
C ARG A 112 22.34 20.02 4.95
N PHE A 113 21.56 18.96 5.06
CA PHE A 113 21.46 17.92 4.05
C PHE A 113 20.52 18.32 2.91
N ASP A 114 20.80 17.83 1.71
CA ASP A 114 20.02 18.12 0.50
C ASP A 114 18.55 17.70 0.64
N ILE A 115 17.67 18.49 0.03
CA ILE A 115 16.23 18.23 0.00
C ILE A 115 15.94 17.29 -1.16
N LEU A 116 15.47 16.08 -0.83
CA LEU A 116 14.99 15.10 -1.81
C LEU A 116 13.61 15.48 -2.35
N ARG A 117 12.73 15.96 -1.47
CA ARG A 117 11.32 16.23 -1.79
C ARG A 117 10.69 17.13 -0.73
N ARG A 118 9.64 17.85 -1.12
CA ARG A 118 8.67 18.48 -0.21
C ARG A 118 7.47 17.57 -0.04
N MET A 119 7.10 17.31 1.21
CA MET A 119 5.92 16.55 1.59
C MET A 119 4.87 17.52 2.13
N TYR A 120 3.66 17.50 1.58
CA TYR A 120 2.59 18.42 1.98
C TYR A 120 1.79 17.91 3.17
N ASN A 121 1.09 18.81 3.87
CA ASN A 121 0.26 18.43 5.00
C ASN A 121 -0.79 17.36 4.61
N GLY A 122 -0.96 16.38 5.49
CA GLY A 122 -1.88 15.26 5.28
C GLY A 122 -1.28 14.08 4.51
N GLU A 123 -0.13 14.26 3.84
CA GLU A 123 0.61 13.16 3.21
C GLU A 123 1.10 12.16 4.26
N GLN A 124 1.04 10.88 3.88
CA GLN A 124 1.36 9.77 4.78
C GLN A 124 2.81 9.35 4.67
N VAL A 125 3.41 9.15 5.83
CA VAL A 125 4.78 8.67 5.98
C VAL A 125 4.81 7.53 6.98
N ALA A 126 5.66 6.55 6.71
CA ALA A 126 5.98 5.48 7.64
C ALA A 126 7.35 5.77 8.25
N ILE A 127 7.43 5.84 9.58
CA ILE A 127 8.73 5.99 10.25
C ILE A 127 9.49 4.67 10.15
N LEU A 128 10.73 4.74 9.68
CA LEU A 128 11.67 3.64 9.58
C LEU A 128 12.72 3.67 10.69
N GLU A 129 13.20 4.86 11.04
CA GLU A 129 14.30 5.06 11.98
C GLU A 129 14.15 6.39 12.72
N VAL A 130 14.65 6.50 13.94
CA VAL A 130 14.62 7.73 14.75
C VAL A 130 16.05 8.07 15.17
N SER A 131 16.48 9.30 14.90
CA SER A 131 17.78 9.85 15.30
C SER A 131 17.55 11.23 15.93
N GLY A 132 17.36 11.24 17.26
CA GLY A 132 17.02 12.45 18.02
C GLY A 132 15.71 13.08 17.55
N THR A 133 15.77 14.33 17.08
CA THR A 133 14.61 15.09 16.57
C THR A 133 14.32 14.85 15.08
N TRP A 134 15.11 13.99 14.44
CA TRP A 134 14.98 13.61 13.04
C TRP A 134 14.53 12.15 12.95
N VAL A 135 13.69 11.87 11.96
CA VAL A 135 13.18 10.55 11.69
C VAL A 135 13.37 10.23 10.23
N ARG A 136 13.89 9.03 9.97
CA ARG A 136 13.93 8.47 8.64
C ARG A 136 12.55 7.93 8.34
N VAL A 137 11.96 8.41 7.27
CA VAL A 137 10.61 8.03 6.87
C VAL A 137 10.60 7.53 5.44
N ARG A 138 9.67 6.62 5.19
CA ARG A 138 9.24 6.24 3.85
C ARG A 138 7.95 6.98 3.54
N HIS A 139 8.03 7.90 2.60
CA HIS A 139 6.88 8.58 2.04
C HIS A 139 6.04 7.61 1.20
N GLU A 140 4.73 7.87 1.06
CA GLU A 140 3.83 7.04 0.26
C GLU A 140 4.28 6.87 -1.19
N SER A 141 5.00 7.86 -1.76
CA SER A 141 5.63 7.78 -3.09
C SER A 141 6.78 6.77 -3.21
N GLY A 142 7.14 6.09 -2.12
CA GLY A 142 8.30 5.20 -2.04
C GLY A 142 9.63 5.92 -1.78
N ALA A 143 9.63 7.26 -1.72
CA ALA A 143 10.82 8.03 -1.37
C ALA A 143 11.20 7.79 0.09
N VAL A 144 12.48 7.55 0.35
CA VAL A 144 13.02 7.35 1.69
C VAL A 144 14.01 8.46 2.00
N GLY A 145 13.83 9.13 3.13
CA GLY A 145 14.72 10.20 3.59
C GLY A 145 14.44 10.60 5.02
N TRP A 146 15.03 11.69 5.46
CA TRP A 146 14.94 12.20 6.83
C TRP A 146 14.07 13.44 6.89
N CYS A 147 13.19 13.52 7.89
CA CYS A 147 12.40 14.71 8.19
C CYS A 147 12.35 14.91 9.71
N SER A 148 11.91 16.10 10.16
CA SER A 148 11.81 16.35 11.61
C SER A 148 10.53 15.74 12.18
N SER A 149 10.66 15.01 13.29
CA SER A 149 9.54 14.35 13.97
C SER A 149 8.50 15.32 14.53
N LYS A 150 8.88 16.58 14.78
CA LYS A 150 8.00 17.64 15.28
C LYS A 150 6.78 17.87 14.38
N PHE A 151 6.93 17.61 13.08
CA PHE A 151 5.92 17.85 12.06
C PHE A 151 5.18 16.58 11.64
N LEU A 152 5.28 15.51 12.43
CA LEU A 152 4.59 14.24 12.19
C LEU A 152 3.55 13.99 13.28
N ARG A 153 2.33 13.63 12.87
CA ARG A 153 1.23 13.29 13.77
C ARG A 153 0.55 12.01 13.34
N GLN A 154 0.07 11.20 14.28
CA GLN A 154 -0.69 9.98 13.96
C GLN A 154 -2.17 10.29 13.67
#